data_AF-A0A1H8G5Y9-F1
#
_entry.id   AF-A0A1H8G5Y9-F1
#
_cell.length_a   1.000
_cell.length_b   1.000
_cell.length_c   1.000
_cell.angle_alpha   90.00
_cell.angle_beta   90.00
_cell.angle_gamma   90.00
#
_symmetry.space_group_name_H-M   'P 1'
#
loop_
_entity.id
_entity.type
_entity.pdbx_description
1 polymer ?
#
loop_
_entity_poly.entity_id
_entity_poly.type
_entity_poly.pdbx_seq_one_letter_code
_entity_poly.pdbx_strand_id
1 'polypeptide(L)'
;MQKKIEEIREYVHSQWTLGTLHGISHWDRVYENGKRLLAPGVNPLVVGLFAYLHDSCRMDDWEDIDHGERAAVWIDTLRNTYLKDVSDEEIGLLKDACRLHTIEHKTGNPTIDACFDSDRLDLWRVGIIPDPDRLATEKGKEIARNTDYKALIGY
;
A
#
# COMPACT_ATOMS: atom_id res chain seq x y z
N MET A 1 -11.39 -1.53 -13.42
CA MET A 1 -10.55 -1.14 -12.25
C MET A 1 -11.30 -1.34 -10.94
N GLN A 2 -12.26 -0.48 -10.55
CA GLN A 2 -12.92 -0.54 -9.22
C GLN A 2 -13.46 -1.93 -8.84
N LYS A 3 -14.15 -2.62 -9.75
CA LYS A 3 -14.64 -3.99 -9.51
C LYS A 3 -13.53 -4.97 -9.13
N LYS A 4 -12.37 -4.90 -9.79
CA LYS A 4 -11.21 -5.78 -9.53
C LYS A 4 -10.59 -5.47 -8.16
N ILE A 5 -10.52 -4.19 -7.80
CA ILE A 5 -10.04 -3.78 -6.48
C ILE A 5 -10.96 -4.32 -5.38
N GLU A 6 -12.28 -4.24 -5.56
CA GLU A 6 -13.22 -4.81 -4.59
C GLU A 6 -13.12 -6.34 -4.50
N GLU A 7 -13.02 -7.04 -5.64
CA GLU A 7 -12.82 -8.51 -5.66
C GLU A 7 -11.55 -8.92 -4.89
N ILE A 8 -10.46 -8.17 -5.05
CA ILE A 8 -9.22 -8.40 -4.29
C ILE A 8 -9.40 -8.09 -2.82
N ARG A 9 -10.02 -6.96 -2.48
CA ARG A 9 -10.31 -6.55 -1.10
C ARG A 9 -11.09 -7.63 -0.35
N GLU A 10 -12.19 -8.11 -0.92
CA GLU A 10 -13.01 -9.18 -0.35
C GLU A 10 -12.22 -10.48 -0.21
N TYR A 11 -11.46 -10.84 -1.24
CA TYR A 11 -10.66 -12.07 -1.23
C TYR A 11 -9.58 -12.02 -0.15
N VAL A 12 -8.73 -10.99 -0.11
CA VAL A 12 -7.66 -10.85 0.89
C VAL A 12 -8.27 -10.84 2.30
N HIS A 13 -9.35 -10.09 2.52
CA HIS A 13 -10.02 -10.07 3.82
C HIS A 13 -10.54 -11.45 4.26
N SER A 14 -10.93 -12.31 3.31
CA SER A 14 -11.33 -13.69 3.61
C SER A 14 -10.16 -14.61 3.99
N GLN A 15 -8.94 -14.27 3.58
CA GLN A 15 -7.73 -15.08 3.78
C GLN A 15 -6.92 -14.62 5.02
N TRP A 16 -6.94 -13.33 5.34
CA TRP A 16 -6.22 -12.74 6.48
C TRP A 16 -7.15 -11.96 7.40
N THR A 17 -7.13 -12.33 8.67
CA THR A 17 -7.76 -11.58 9.75
C THR A 17 -6.68 -10.95 10.62
N LEU A 18 -6.04 -9.90 10.11
CA LEU A 18 -5.14 -9.06 10.90
C LEU A 18 -5.96 -8.07 11.75
N GLY A 19 -5.38 -7.64 12.87
CA GLY A 19 -6.03 -6.70 13.80
C GLY A 19 -6.23 -5.31 13.20
N THR A 20 -6.70 -4.36 14.00
CA THR A 20 -6.97 -2.99 13.53
C THR A 20 -5.72 -2.24 13.03
N LEU A 21 -4.51 -2.71 13.37
CA LEU A 21 -3.23 -2.10 12.99
C LEU A 21 -2.80 -2.46 11.56
N HIS A 22 -3.02 -3.70 11.11
CA HIS A 22 -2.57 -4.21 9.81
C HIS A 22 -3.67 -4.92 9.02
N GLY A 23 -4.93 -4.86 9.46
CA GLY A 23 -6.08 -5.46 8.80
C GLY A 23 -6.83 -4.51 7.88
N ILE A 24 -8.07 -4.87 7.54
CA ILE A 24 -8.87 -4.21 6.51
C ILE A 24 -9.00 -2.69 6.70
N SER A 25 -9.11 -2.21 7.94
CA SER A 25 -9.20 -0.78 8.23
C SER A 25 -7.93 -0.01 7.81
N HIS A 26 -6.75 -0.62 7.96
CA HIS A 26 -5.50 -0.06 7.47
C HIS A 26 -5.48 -0.07 5.94
N TRP A 27 -5.76 -1.22 5.32
CA TRP A 27 -5.76 -1.35 3.85
C TRP A 27 -6.74 -0.39 3.16
N ASP A 28 -7.92 -0.18 3.74
CA ASP A 28 -8.91 0.79 3.25
C ASP A 28 -8.33 2.22 3.28
N ARG A 29 -7.62 2.60 4.36
CA ARG A 29 -6.96 3.92 4.44
C ARG A 29 -5.79 4.04 3.47
N VAL A 30 -5.01 2.98 3.27
CA VAL A 30 -3.97 2.94 2.23
C VAL A 30 -4.60 3.16 0.85
N TYR A 31 -5.74 2.52 0.56
CA TYR A 31 -6.46 2.73 -0.69
C TYR A 31 -6.95 4.18 -0.86
N GLU A 32 -7.53 4.77 0.18
CA GLU A 32 -7.95 6.18 0.19
C GLU A 32 -6.76 7.14 -0.02
N ASN A 33 -5.64 6.88 0.65
CA ASN A 33 -4.40 7.65 0.45
C ASN A 33 -3.87 7.50 -0.98
N GLY A 34 -3.87 6.28 -1.51
CA GLY A 34 -3.46 5.99 -2.89
C GLY A 34 -4.27 6.77 -3.94
N LYS A 35 -5.59 6.87 -3.75
CA LYS A 35 -6.44 7.71 -4.61
C LYS A 35 -6.06 9.19 -4.53
N ARG A 36 -5.71 9.69 -3.34
CA ARG A 36 -5.24 11.07 -3.15
C ARG A 36 -3.88 11.30 -3.81
N LEU A 37 -3.06 10.27 -4.00
CA LEU A 37 -1.72 10.35 -4.57
C LEU A 37 -1.67 10.28 -6.10
N LEU A 38 -2.78 10.02 -6.78
CA LEU A 38 -2.81 9.94 -8.25
C LEU A 38 -2.32 11.22 -8.91
N ALA A 39 -1.43 11.05 -9.90
CA ALA A 39 -0.76 12.09 -10.67
C ALA A 39 -0.36 11.53 -12.04
N PRO A 40 0.05 12.37 -13.02
CA PRO A 40 0.58 11.89 -14.29
C PRO A 40 1.71 10.86 -14.11
N GLY A 41 1.61 9.72 -14.77
CA GLY A 41 2.58 8.62 -14.67
C GLY A 41 2.33 7.63 -13.52
N VAL A 42 1.40 7.91 -12.60
CA VAL A 42 0.99 6.96 -11.56
C VAL A 42 -0.07 6.02 -12.10
N ASN A 43 0.18 4.71 -12.06
CA ASN A 43 -0.81 3.70 -12.45
C ASN A 43 -1.82 3.46 -11.30
N PRO A 44 -3.10 3.85 -11.46
CA PRO A 44 -4.10 3.72 -10.40
C PRO A 44 -4.48 2.28 -10.09
N LEU A 45 -4.35 1.35 -11.04
CA LEU A 45 -4.63 -0.07 -10.80
C LEU A 45 -3.60 -0.67 -9.85
N VAL A 46 -2.31 -0.41 -10.09
CA VAL A 46 -1.23 -0.92 -9.24
C VAL A 46 -1.33 -0.35 -7.83
N VAL A 47 -1.56 0.96 -7.68
CA VAL A 47 -1.78 1.60 -6.36
C VAL A 47 -2.96 0.98 -5.63
N GLY A 48 -4.06 0.71 -6.34
CA GLY A 48 -5.24 0.07 -5.76
C GLY A 48 -4.98 -1.37 -5.32
N LEU A 49 -4.26 -2.15 -6.12
CA LEU A 49 -3.91 -3.53 -5.79
C LEU A 49 -2.93 -3.60 -4.62
N PHE A 50 -1.93 -2.72 -4.59
CA PHE A 50 -0.95 -2.60 -3.52
C PHE A 50 -1.63 -2.39 -2.16
N ALA A 51 -2.62 -1.49 -2.11
CA ALA A 51 -3.30 -1.15 -0.85
C ALA A 51 -3.82 -2.36 -0.08
N TYR A 52 -4.30 -3.40 -0.79
CA TYR A 52 -4.83 -4.62 -0.18
C TYR A 52 -3.83 -5.78 -0.14
N LEU A 53 -2.77 -5.75 -0.95
CA LEU A 53 -1.85 -6.88 -1.08
C LEU A 53 -0.53 -6.70 -0.33
N HIS A 54 -0.09 -5.47 -0.04
CA HIS A 54 1.26 -5.21 0.50
C HIS A 54 1.53 -5.86 1.85
N ASP A 55 0.56 -5.78 2.76
CA ASP A 55 0.58 -6.36 4.10
C ASP A 55 -0.04 -7.78 4.15
N SER A 56 -0.37 -8.36 2.99
CA SER A 56 -0.71 -9.78 2.93
C SER A 56 0.51 -10.60 3.35
N CYS A 57 0.27 -11.78 3.93
CA CYS A 57 1.35 -12.67 4.39
C CYS A 57 2.19 -12.17 5.57
N ARG A 58 1.75 -11.14 6.32
CA ARG A 58 2.30 -10.87 7.66
C ARG A 58 2.12 -12.08 8.58
N MET A 59 3.16 -12.40 9.34
CA MET A 59 3.14 -13.44 10.38
C MET A 59 2.90 -12.86 11.77
N ASP A 60 3.22 -11.58 11.98
CA ASP A 60 2.89 -10.83 13.19
C ASP A 60 2.67 -9.32 12.95
N ASP A 61 2.18 -8.63 13.98
CA ASP A 61 1.86 -7.21 13.99
C ASP A 61 3.06 -6.29 14.25
N TRP A 62 4.27 -6.81 14.47
CA TRP A 62 5.41 -6.04 14.94
C TRP A 62 6.57 -6.06 13.95
N GLU A 63 7.59 -6.90 14.17
CA GLU A 63 8.81 -6.91 13.38
C GLU A 63 8.78 -8.04 12.35
N ASP A 64 8.13 -7.75 11.23
CA ASP A 64 8.07 -8.67 10.10
C ASP A 64 8.59 -7.98 8.84
N ILE A 65 9.90 -7.78 8.73
CA ILE A 65 10.48 -7.05 7.59
C ILE A 65 10.29 -7.78 6.24
N ASP A 66 10.13 -9.11 6.29
CA ASP A 66 10.07 -9.97 5.12
C ASP A 66 8.66 -10.13 4.53
N HIS A 67 7.63 -9.53 5.15
CA HIS A 67 6.25 -9.67 4.65
C HIS A 67 6.08 -9.16 3.22
N GLY A 68 6.76 -8.07 2.86
CA GLY A 68 6.71 -7.50 1.50
C GLY A 68 7.21 -8.49 0.44
N GLU A 69 8.32 -9.19 0.71
CA GLU A 69 8.85 -10.24 -0.17
C GLU A 69 7.86 -11.40 -0.29
N ARG A 70 7.28 -11.85 0.83
CA ARG A 70 6.28 -12.93 0.81
C ARG A 70 5.01 -12.53 0.07
N ALA A 71 4.55 -11.29 0.22
CA ALA A 71 3.43 -10.74 -0.56
C ALA A 71 3.74 -10.75 -2.06
N ALA A 72 4.95 -10.33 -2.46
CA ALA A 72 5.39 -10.36 -3.86
C ALA A 72 5.40 -11.78 -4.45
N VAL A 73 5.86 -12.77 -3.69
CA VAL A 73 5.78 -14.20 -4.09
C VAL A 73 4.33 -14.68 -4.16
N TRP A 74 3.49 -14.29 -3.21
CA TRP A 74 2.09 -14.69 -3.17
C TRP A 74 1.28 -14.12 -4.34
N ILE A 75 1.59 -12.90 -4.80
CA ILE A 75 0.98 -12.28 -5.99
C ILE A 75 1.08 -13.18 -7.23
N ASP A 76 2.16 -13.94 -7.39
CA ASP A 76 2.31 -14.88 -8.52
C ASP A 76 1.22 -15.97 -8.52
N THR A 77 0.74 -16.37 -7.34
CA THR A 77 -0.34 -17.37 -7.22
C THR A 77 -1.70 -16.85 -7.69
N LEU A 78 -1.88 -15.53 -7.72
CA LEU A 78 -3.12 -14.86 -8.14
C LEU A 78 -3.16 -14.54 -9.64
N ARG A 79 -2.03 -14.72 -10.34
CA ARG A 79 -1.86 -14.37 -11.76
C ARG A 79 -2.93 -14.93 -12.68
N ASN A 80 -3.32 -16.19 -12.48
CA ASN A 80 -4.28 -16.86 -13.36
C ASN A 80 -5.73 -16.80 -12.86
N THR A 81 -5.99 -16.13 -11.73
CA THR A 81 -7.30 -16.04 -11.10
C THR A 81 -7.74 -14.58 -10.99
N TYR A 82 -7.49 -13.93 -9.86
CA TYR A 82 -7.93 -12.56 -9.57
C TYR A 82 -7.16 -11.52 -10.41
N LEU A 83 -5.91 -11.82 -10.79
CA LEU A 83 -5.03 -10.92 -11.55
C LEU A 83 -4.88 -11.28 -13.04
N LYS A 84 -5.74 -12.16 -13.57
CA LYS A 84 -5.66 -12.66 -14.97
C LYS A 84 -5.68 -11.61 -16.08
N ASP A 85 -6.25 -10.43 -15.78
CA ASP A 85 -6.36 -9.32 -16.74
C ASP A 85 -5.37 -8.17 -16.42
N VAL A 86 -4.41 -8.40 -15.52
CA VAL A 86 -3.36 -7.44 -15.15
C VAL A 86 -2.12 -7.75 -15.96
N SER A 87 -1.55 -6.74 -16.61
CA SER A 87 -0.39 -6.92 -17.50
C SER A 87 0.87 -7.33 -16.73
N ASP A 88 1.84 -7.91 -17.44
CA ASP A 88 3.13 -8.30 -16.83
C ASP A 88 3.89 -7.11 -16.27
N GLU A 89 3.82 -5.95 -16.92
CA GLU A 89 4.41 -4.71 -16.44
C GLU A 89 3.77 -4.25 -15.13
N GLU A 90 2.44 -4.26 -15.05
CA GLU A 90 1.71 -3.89 -13.84
C GLU A 90 1.95 -4.86 -12.68
N ILE A 91 2.06 -6.16 -12.97
CA ILE A 91 2.45 -7.13 -11.94
C ILE A 91 3.89 -6.92 -11.48
N GLY A 92 4.81 -6.60 -12.39
CA GLY A 92 6.17 -6.22 -12.03
C GLY A 92 6.18 -5.05 -11.05
N LEU A 93 5.48 -3.96 -11.38
CA LEU A 93 5.35 -2.79 -10.52
C LEU A 93 4.70 -3.11 -9.17
N LEU A 94 3.64 -3.91 -9.15
CA LEU A 94 2.95 -4.32 -7.93
C LEU A 94 3.86 -5.14 -7.01
N LYS A 95 4.60 -6.11 -7.57
CA LYS A 95 5.54 -6.95 -6.82
C LYS A 95 6.68 -6.13 -6.27
N ASP A 96 7.27 -5.23 -7.06
CA ASP A 96 8.34 -4.35 -6.59
C ASP A 96 7.84 -3.38 -5.52
N ALA A 97 6.62 -2.85 -5.65
CA ALA A 97 6.00 -2.03 -4.62
C ALA A 97 5.84 -2.80 -3.31
N CYS A 98 5.24 -4.00 -3.32
CA CYS A 98 5.10 -4.82 -2.12
C CYS A 98 6.45 -5.19 -1.52
N ARG A 99 7.42 -5.63 -2.33
CA ARG A 99 8.74 -6.08 -1.87
C ARG A 99 9.55 -4.98 -1.18
N LEU A 100 9.46 -3.75 -1.67
CA LEU A 100 10.38 -2.68 -1.30
C LEU A 100 9.82 -1.65 -0.30
N HIS A 101 8.50 -1.64 -0.04
CA HIS A 101 7.86 -0.51 0.66
C HIS A 101 8.36 -0.23 2.08
N THR A 102 8.84 -1.25 2.79
CA THR A 102 9.42 -1.12 4.14
C THR A 102 10.92 -0.88 4.17
N ILE A 103 11.64 -1.14 3.07
CA ILE A 103 13.11 -1.14 3.04
C ILE A 103 13.71 -0.02 2.19
N GLU A 104 12.97 0.50 1.21
CA GLU A 104 13.43 1.57 0.33
C GLU A 104 12.66 2.86 0.57
N HIS A 105 13.37 4.00 0.65
CA HIS A 105 12.70 5.30 0.78
C HIS A 105 11.98 5.69 -0.52
N LYS A 106 12.60 5.52 -1.68
CA LYS A 106 12.03 5.86 -3.00
C LYS A 106 12.77 5.11 -4.09
N THR A 107 12.10 4.91 -5.22
CA THR A 107 12.62 4.20 -6.39
C THR A 107 12.79 5.10 -7.61
N GLY A 108 12.10 6.25 -7.65
CA GLY A 108 12.02 7.11 -8.81
C GLY A 108 10.96 6.66 -9.83
N ASN A 109 10.32 5.51 -9.61
CA ASN A 109 9.12 5.13 -10.35
C ASN A 109 7.90 5.76 -9.67
N PRO A 110 7.13 6.62 -10.36
CA PRO A 110 6.02 7.36 -9.75
C PRO A 110 4.92 6.44 -9.19
N THR A 111 4.70 5.26 -9.78
CA THR A 111 3.70 4.31 -9.28
C THR A 111 4.13 3.64 -7.98
N ILE A 112 5.36 3.15 -7.93
CA ILE A 112 5.91 2.50 -6.72
C ILE A 112 6.03 3.52 -5.58
N ASP A 113 6.53 4.71 -5.88
CA ASP A 113 6.68 5.78 -4.89
C ASP A 113 5.31 6.23 -4.33
N ALA A 114 4.26 6.24 -5.15
CA ALA A 114 2.89 6.50 -4.67
C ALA A 114 2.34 5.37 -3.78
N CYS A 115 2.70 4.11 -4.06
CA CYS A 115 2.35 2.98 -3.20
C CYS A 115 3.01 3.13 -1.81
N PHE A 116 4.31 3.45 -1.78
CA PHE A 116 5.03 3.66 -0.52
C PHE A 116 4.39 4.79 0.31
N ASP A 117 4.13 5.93 -0.33
CA ASP A 117 3.52 7.06 0.35
C ASP A 117 2.10 6.74 0.83
N SER A 118 1.34 5.92 0.10
CA SER A 118 -0.02 5.56 0.53
C SER A 118 -0.06 4.81 1.87
N ASP A 119 0.93 3.95 2.12
CA ASP A 119 1.09 3.23 3.39
C ASP A 119 1.68 4.15 4.46
N ARG A 120 2.75 4.88 4.14
CA ARG A 120 3.43 5.80 5.08
C ARG A 120 2.53 6.89 5.61
N LEU A 121 1.60 7.40 4.79
CA LEU A 121 0.61 8.39 5.22
C LEU A 121 -0.37 7.85 6.27
N ASP A 122 -0.44 6.53 6.47
CA ASP A 122 -1.26 5.88 7.50
C ASP A 122 -0.45 5.49 8.76
N LEU A 123 0.82 5.88 8.88
CA LEU A 123 1.66 5.56 10.05
C LEU A 123 1.15 6.19 11.36
N TRP A 124 0.31 7.21 11.28
CA TRP A 124 -0.35 7.79 12.47
C TRP A 124 -1.22 6.76 13.19
N ARG A 125 -1.70 5.70 12.51
CA ARG A 125 -2.45 4.60 13.12
C ARG A 125 -1.66 3.89 14.23
N VAL A 126 -0.33 3.89 14.13
CA VAL A 126 0.61 3.31 15.10
C VAL A 126 1.33 4.39 15.91
N GLY A 127 0.80 5.62 15.95
CA GLY A 127 1.33 6.72 16.75
C GLY A 127 2.52 7.47 16.13
N ILE A 128 2.82 7.25 14.85
CA ILE A 128 3.93 7.91 14.16
C ILE A 128 3.37 9.01 13.25
N ILE A 129 3.76 10.26 13.47
CA ILE A 129 3.41 11.37 12.58
C ILE A 129 4.20 11.22 11.26
N PRO A 130 3.53 11.10 10.09
CA PRO A 130 4.22 11.07 8.80
C PRO A 130 5.09 12.31 8.58
N ASP A 131 6.38 12.08 8.35
CA ASP A 131 7.37 13.11 8.07
C ASP A 131 7.43 13.36 6.56
N PRO A 132 7.15 14.60 6.08
CA PRO A 132 7.26 14.94 4.66
C PRO A 132 8.62 14.59 4.04
N ASP A 133 9.72 14.67 4.78
CA ASP A 133 11.06 14.36 4.22
C ASP A 133 11.31 12.86 4.04
N ARG A 134 10.37 12.03 4.53
CA ARG A 134 10.35 10.55 4.36
C ARG A 134 9.30 10.07 3.36
N LEU A 135 8.66 10.98 2.64
CA LEU A 135 7.73 10.68 1.55
C LEU A 135 8.41 10.86 0.19
N ALA A 136 8.16 9.91 -0.70
CA ALA A 136 8.81 9.78 -1.98
C ALA A 136 8.25 10.76 -3.02
N THR A 137 6.94 11.03 -2.99
CA THR A 137 6.23 11.87 -3.96
C THR A 137 5.97 13.27 -3.41
N GLU A 138 6.04 14.29 -4.26
CA GLU A 138 5.71 15.67 -3.85
C GLU A 138 4.27 15.80 -3.32
N LYS A 139 3.34 15.03 -3.86
CA LYS A 139 1.94 15.00 -3.40
C LYS A 139 1.81 14.37 -2.02
N GLY A 140 2.58 13.32 -1.73
CA GLY A 140 2.67 12.74 -0.39
C GLY A 140 3.19 13.77 0.61
N LYS A 141 4.28 14.47 0.27
CA LYS A 141 4.84 15.56 1.10
C LYS A 141 3.82 16.64 1.39
N GLU A 142 3.07 17.08 0.39
CA GLU A 142 2.01 18.06 0.53
C GLU A 142 0.91 17.57 1.47
N ILE A 143 0.43 16.34 1.30
CA ILE A 143 -0.58 15.74 2.17
C ILE A 143 -0.09 15.72 3.62
N ALA A 144 1.15 15.27 3.85
CA ALA A 144 1.70 15.20 5.21
C ALA A 144 1.83 16.57 5.87
N ARG A 145 2.26 17.60 5.13
CA ARG A 145 2.34 18.98 5.65
C ARG A 145 0.98 19.56 6.04
N ASN A 146 -0.07 19.16 5.32
CA ASN A 146 -1.41 19.75 5.43
C ASN A 146 -2.38 18.90 6.27
N THR A 147 -1.93 17.79 6.86
CA THR A 147 -2.77 16.92 7.70
C THR A 147 -2.46 17.14 9.18
N ASP A 148 -3.50 17.39 9.99
CA ASP A 148 -3.37 17.46 11.45
C ASP A 148 -3.32 16.05 12.06
N TYR A 149 -2.16 15.41 11.99
CA TYR A 149 -1.96 14.07 12.56
C TYR A 149 -2.09 14.04 14.09
N LYS A 150 -1.92 15.17 14.78
CA LYS A 150 -2.10 15.22 16.24
C LYS A 150 -3.56 14.97 16.60
N ALA A 151 -4.48 15.62 15.87
CA ALA A 151 -5.91 15.37 16.02
C ALA A 151 -6.29 13.91 15.71
N LEU A 152 -5.66 13.28 14.71
CA LEU A 152 -5.93 11.87 14.36
C LEU A 152 -5.41 10.87 15.40
N ILE A 153 -4.28 11.17 16.04
CA ILE A 153 -3.70 10.32 17.10
C ILE A 153 -4.40 10.56 18.45
N GLY A 154 -5.09 11.70 18.62
CA GLY A 154 -5.78 12.06 19.86
C GLY A 154 -4.91 12.83 20.86
N TYR A 155 -3.95 13.61 20.36
CA TYR A 155 -3.15 14.56 21.15
C TYR A 155 -3.86 15.91 21.34
#